data_AF-A0A9X5ILN1-F1
#
_entry.id   AF-A0A9X5ILN1-F1
#
_cell.length_a   1.000
_cell.length_b   1.000
_cell.length_c   1.000
_cell.angle_alpha   90.00
_cell.angle_beta   90.00
_cell.angle_gamma   90.00
#
_symmetry.space_group_name_H-M   'P 1'
#
loop_
_entity.id
_entity.type
_entity.pdbx_description
1 polymer ?
#
loop_
_entity_poly.entity_id
_entity_poly.type
_entity_poly.pdbx_seq_one_letter_code
_entity_poly.pdbx_strand_id
1 'polypeptide(L)'
;MSQQFELSLTPPIWPAIYYFAVSIAIFFLLYLGKLKVNKLRKYPLFIAYSLFVIAIAAIQINIFANGHDFVNGFLHIDFDPWRYDLVYWGSLVFAMLYLLAMPRNRY
;
A
#
# COMPACT_ATOMS: atom_id res chain seq x y z
N MET A 1 28.37 28.74 -7.87
CA MET A 1 28.23 27.83 -6.70
C MET A 1 26.81 27.98 -6.16
N SER A 2 25.85 27.27 -6.75
CA SER A 2 24.42 27.38 -6.37
C SER A 2 23.59 26.13 -6.70
N GLN A 3 24.07 25.21 -7.56
CA GLN A 3 23.36 23.94 -7.84
C GLN A 3 23.54 22.86 -6.76
N GLN A 4 24.58 22.90 -5.94
CA GLN A 4 24.79 21.90 -4.90
C GLN A 4 23.88 22.09 -3.66
N PHE A 5 23.34 23.29 -3.47
CA PHE A 5 22.53 23.60 -2.28
C PHE A 5 21.08 23.12 -2.42
N GLU A 6 20.54 23.07 -3.65
CA GLU A 6 19.19 22.52 -3.88
C GLU A 6 19.15 20.98 -3.84
N LEU A 7 20.27 20.32 -4.18
CA LEU A 7 20.40 18.85 -4.09
C LEU A 7 20.50 18.34 -2.64
N SER A 8 20.76 19.21 -1.66
CA SER A 8 20.79 18.85 -0.24
C SER A 8 19.41 18.93 0.43
N LEU A 9 18.40 19.45 -0.27
CA LEU A 9 17.02 19.61 0.20
C LEU A 9 16.08 18.53 -0.32
N THR A 10 16.52 17.67 -1.25
CA THR A 10 15.77 16.46 -1.60
C THR A 10 15.86 15.47 -0.44
N PRO A 11 14.75 15.20 0.27
CA PRO A 11 14.75 14.13 1.25
C PRO A 11 15.12 12.83 0.53
N PRO A 12 15.87 11.92 1.17
CA PRO A 12 16.47 10.77 0.50
C PRO A 12 15.39 10.01 -0.28
N ILE A 13 15.56 9.74 -1.58
CA ILE A 13 14.47 9.14 -2.39
C ILE A 13 14.30 7.64 -2.06
N TRP A 14 15.32 7.04 -1.45
CA TRP A 14 15.39 5.64 -1.05
C TRP A 14 14.19 5.11 -0.25
N PRO A 15 13.71 5.78 0.82
CA PRO A 15 12.60 5.31 1.62
C PRO A 15 11.30 5.24 0.80
N ALA A 16 11.05 6.21 -0.08
CA ALA A 16 9.92 6.18 -0.99
C ALA A 16 10.02 4.98 -1.96
N ILE A 17 11.19 4.71 -2.52
CA ILE A 17 11.42 3.54 -3.39
C ILE A 17 11.13 2.23 -2.64
N TYR A 18 11.59 2.09 -1.40
CA TYR A 18 11.26 0.91 -0.57
C TYR A 18 9.75 0.78 -0.34
N TYR A 19 9.05 1.89 -0.05
CA TYR A 19 7.59 1.88 0.10
C TYR A 19 6.88 1.39 -1.16
N PHE A 20 7.27 1.90 -2.33
CA PHE A 20 6.71 1.47 -3.62
C PHE A 20 7.02 -0.01 -3.89
N ALA A 21 8.25 -0.46 -3.66
CA ALA A 21 8.65 -1.85 -3.86
C ALA A 21 7.83 -2.81 -2.97
N VAL A 22 7.66 -2.47 -1.69
CA VAL A 22 6.86 -3.26 -0.74
C VAL A 22 5.38 -3.25 -1.15
N SER A 23 4.83 -2.09 -1.52
CA SER A 23 3.43 -1.98 -1.94
C SER A 23 3.13 -2.78 -3.21
N ILE A 24 4.08 -2.82 -4.16
CA ILE A 24 4.01 -3.68 -5.36
C ILE A 24 4.08 -5.15 -4.97
N ALA A 25 5.00 -5.54 -4.09
CA ALA A 25 5.12 -6.93 -3.64
C ALA A 25 3.83 -7.42 -2.97
N ILE A 26 3.23 -6.59 -2.10
CA ILE A 26 1.93 -6.87 -1.46
C ILE A 26 0.83 -6.99 -2.53
N PHE A 27 0.80 -6.10 -3.53
CA PHE A 27 -0.17 -6.19 -4.62
C PHE A 27 -0.09 -7.53 -5.35
N PHE A 28 1.12 -7.97 -5.72
CA PHE A 28 1.32 -9.26 -6.38
C PHE A 28 0.88 -10.43 -5.49
N LEU A 29 1.17 -10.36 -4.19
CA LEU A 29 0.76 -11.37 -3.22
C LEU A 29 -0.77 -11.45 -3.09
N LEU A 30 -1.45 -10.30 -3.08
CA LEU A 30 -2.92 -10.22 -3.13
C LEU A 30 -3.46 -10.75 -4.47
N TYR A 31 -2.81 -10.43 -5.58
CA TYR A 31 -3.25 -10.92 -6.88
C TYR A 31 -3.13 -12.45 -7.01
N LEU A 32 -2.05 -13.04 -6.49
CA LEU A 32 -1.88 -14.51 -6.43
C LEU A 32 -2.89 -15.16 -5.48
N GLY A 33 -3.17 -14.53 -4.34
CA GLY A 33 -4.20 -14.99 -3.41
C GLY A 33 -5.58 -15.04 -4.06
N LYS A 34 -5.96 -13.99 -4.80
CA LYS A 34 -7.19 -13.96 -5.61
C LYS A 34 -7.30 -15.15 -6.57
N LEU A 35 -6.24 -15.49 -7.29
CA LEU A 35 -6.24 -16.62 -8.22
C LEU A 35 -6.49 -17.95 -7.50
N LYS A 36 -5.86 -18.17 -6.34
CA LYS A 36 -6.09 -19.36 -5.52
C LYS A 36 -7.53 -19.41 -5.00
N VAL A 37 -8.03 -18.32 -4.42
CA VAL A 37 -9.40 -18.27 -3.85
C VAL A 37 -10.46 -18.50 -4.92
N ASN A 38 -10.29 -17.94 -6.12
CA ASN A 38 -11.17 -18.21 -7.27
C ASN A 38 -11.14 -19.68 -7.71
N LYS A 39 -9.97 -20.35 -7.63
CA LYS A 39 -9.84 -21.77 -7.99
C LYS A 39 -10.49 -22.70 -6.96
N LEU A 40 -10.37 -22.37 -5.68
CA LEU A 40 -10.88 -23.22 -4.58
C LEU A 40 -12.41 -23.30 -4.51
N ARG A 41 -13.11 -22.38 -5.16
CA ARG A 41 -14.56 -22.38 -5.26
C ARG A 41 -15.32 -22.49 -3.91
N LYS A 42 -14.80 -21.92 -2.81
CA LYS A 42 -15.44 -21.91 -1.49
C LYS A 42 -15.97 -20.52 -1.12
N TYR A 43 -17.27 -20.41 -0.87
CA TYR A 43 -17.94 -19.18 -0.43
C TYR A 43 -17.37 -18.54 0.85
N PRO A 44 -17.10 -19.28 1.95
CA PRO A 44 -16.53 -18.65 3.16
C PRO A 44 -15.11 -18.13 2.93
N LEU A 45 -14.32 -18.82 2.09
CA LEU A 45 -12.97 -18.40 1.75
C LEU A 45 -12.97 -17.12 0.92
N PHE A 46 -13.97 -16.95 0.06
CA PHE A 46 -14.19 -15.72 -0.70
C PHE A 46 -14.46 -14.52 0.20
N ILE A 47 -15.33 -14.67 1.20
CA ILE A 47 -15.67 -13.60 2.15
C ILE A 47 -14.45 -13.24 2.99
N ALA A 48 -13.78 -14.23 3.59
CA ALA A 48 -12.60 -14.01 4.41
C ALA A 48 -11.49 -13.30 3.62
N TYR A 49 -11.28 -13.69 2.37
CA TYR A 49 -10.28 -13.06 1.51
C TYR A 49 -10.66 -11.63 1.10
N SER A 50 -11.94 -11.39 0.81
CA SER A 50 -12.42 -10.03 0.49
C SER A 50 -12.24 -9.09 1.68
N LEU A 51 -12.58 -9.53 2.90
CA LEU A 51 -12.35 -8.77 4.13
C LEU A 51 -10.86 -8.49 4.36
N PHE A 52 -10.00 -9.48 4.08
CA PHE A 52 -8.56 -9.31 4.18
C PHE A 52 -8.03 -8.25 3.19
N VAL A 53 -8.46 -8.29 1.93
CA VAL A 53 -8.10 -7.28 0.93
C VAL A 53 -8.58 -5.89 1.36
N ILE A 54 -9.80 -5.77 1.89
CA ILE A 54 -10.35 -4.51 2.41
C ILE A 54 -9.51 -4.00 3.58
N ALA A 55 -9.12 -4.86 4.52
CA ALA A 55 -8.28 -4.47 5.64
C ALA A 55 -6.93 -3.90 5.19
N ILE A 56 -6.29 -4.52 4.19
CA ILE A 56 -5.03 -4.02 3.64
C ILE A 56 -5.24 -2.71 2.87
N ALA A 57 -6.32 -2.58 2.10
CA ALA A 57 -6.65 -1.31 1.45
C ALA A 57 -6.92 -0.19 2.47
N ALA A 58 -7.57 -0.51 3.59
CA ALA A 58 -7.79 0.43 4.68
C ALA A 58 -6.48 0.89 5.32
N ILE A 59 -5.46 0.02 5.43
CA ILE A 59 -4.12 0.41 5.87
C ILE A 59 -3.54 1.46 4.91
N GLN A 60 -3.61 1.25 3.59
CA GLN A 60 -3.13 2.23 2.59
C GLN A 60 -3.90 3.56 2.65
N ILE A 61 -5.21 3.52 2.87
CA ILE A 61 -6.03 4.73 3.07
C ILE A 61 -5.68 5.44 4.39
N ASN A 62 -5.35 4.72 5.44
CA ASN A 62 -4.90 5.33 6.70
C ASN A 62 -3.51 5.96 6.57
N ILE A 63 -2.62 5.35 5.78
CA ILE A 63 -1.33 5.94 5.45
C ILE A 63 -1.53 7.24 4.66
N PHE A 64 -2.51 7.28 3.74
CA PHE A 64 -2.92 8.50 3.07
C PHE A 64 -3.49 9.54 4.06
N ALA A 65 -4.49 9.17 4.87
CA ALA A 65 -5.24 10.12 5.68
C ALA A 65 -4.48 10.65 6.91
N ASN A 66 -3.70 9.79 7.57
CA ASN A 66 -3.04 10.09 8.84
C ASN A 66 -1.51 10.13 8.74
N GLY A 67 -0.92 9.71 7.60
CA GLY A 67 0.51 9.85 7.33
C GLY A 67 1.40 9.27 8.43
N HIS A 68 2.30 10.12 8.95
CA HIS A 68 3.32 9.75 9.94
C HIS A 68 2.71 9.24 11.25
N ASP A 69 1.57 9.79 11.70
CA ASP A 69 0.96 9.39 12.98
C ASP A 69 0.47 7.94 12.96
N PHE A 70 -0.01 7.46 11.81
CA PHE A 70 -0.43 6.07 11.65
C PHE A 70 0.76 5.11 11.46
N VAL A 71 1.77 5.52 10.68
CA VAL A 71 2.95 4.68 10.43
C VAL A 71 3.83 4.54 11.68
N ASN A 72 4.00 5.63 12.42
CA ASN A 72 4.74 5.64 13.68
C ASN A 72 3.93 5.00 14.80
N GLY A 73 2.64 5.31 14.94
CA GLY A 73 1.79 4.79 16.02
C GLY A 73 1.35 3.33 15.86
N PHE A 74 0.99 2.90 14.64
CA PHE A 74 0.46 1.55 14.41
C PHE A 74 1.51 0.57 13.89
N LEU A 75 2.41 1.04 13.00
CA LEU A 75 3.47 0.19 12.45
C LEU A 75 4.80 0.27 13.25
N HIS A 76 4.98 1.25 14.15
CA HIS A 76 6.25 1.53 14.82
C HIS A 76 7.42 1.72 13.84
N ILE A 77 7.13 2.22 12.64
CA ILE A 77 8.15 2.52 11.63
C ILE A 77 8.39 4.02 11.66
N ASP A 78 9.65 4.41 11.86
CA ASP A 78 10.12 5.80 11.86
C ASP A 78 10.26 6.30 10.40
N PHE A 79 9.13 6.34 9.70
CA PHE A 79 9.03 6.79 8.33
C PHE A 79 8.08 7.97 8.27
N ASP A 80 8.54 9.06 7.68
CA ASP A 80 7.83 10.33 7.62
C ASP A 80 7.25 10.53 6.20
N PRO A 81 5.98 10.16 5.95
CA PRO A 81 5.37 10.22 4.62
C PRO A 81 5.10 11.66 4.18
N TRP A 82 5.03 12.62 5.12
CA TRP A 82 4.77 14.04 4.85
C TRP A 82 5.91 14.72 4.09
N ARG A 83 7.12 14.14 4.11
CA ARG A 83 8.26 14.63 3.31
C ARG A 83 8.17 14.24 1.83
N TYR A 84 7.22 13.38 1.43
CA TYR A 84 7.13 12.86 0.07
C TYR A 84 5.69 12.89 -0.46
N ASP A 85 5.33 13.94 -1.18
CA ASP A 85 4.04 14.03 -1.91
C ASP A 85 3.78 12.80 -2.79
N LEU A 86 4.84 12.20 -3.36
CA LEU A 86 4.75 10.98 -4.16
C LEU A 86 4.26 9.77 -3.35
N VAL A 87 4.63 9.65 -2.07
CA VAL A 87 4.21 8.52 -1.21
C VAL A 87 2.76 8.72 -0.78
N TYR A 88 2.38 9.96 -0.49
CA TYR A 88 0.99 10.34 -0.19
C TYR A 88 0.06 9.94 -1.35
N TRP A 89 0.29 10.47 -2.55
CA TRP A 89 -0.52 10.09 -3.72
C TRP A 89 -0.37 8.62 -4.12
N GLY A 90 0.82 8.04 -3.94
CA GLY A 90 1.11 6.64 -4.21
C GLY A 90 0.27 5.69 -3.35
N SER A 91 0.12 5.98 -2.06
CA SER A 91 -0.69 5.16 -1.13
C SER A 91 -2.17 5.10 -1.55
N LEU A 92 -2.72 6.21 -2.03
CA LEU A 92 -4.10 6.26 -2.55
C LEU A 92 -4.24 5.44 -3.85
N VAL A 93 -3.28 5.55 -4.77
CA VAL A 93 -3.26 4.72 -5.99
C VAL A 93 -3.17 3.23 -5.64
N PHE A 94 -2.33 2.85 -4.67
CA PHE A 94 -2.26 1.46 -4.23
C PHE A 94 -3.52 0.98 -3.53
N ALA A 95 -4.17 1.82 -2.72
CA ALA A 95 -5.47 1.49 -2.15
C ALA A 95 -6.48 1.14 -3.23
N MET A 96 -6.56 1.95 -4.30
CA MET A 96 -7.43 1.67 -5.45
C MET A 96 -7.01 0.38 -6.19
N LEU A 97 -5.71 0.16 -6.40
CA LEU A 97 -5.20 -1.07 -7.00
C LEU A 97 -5.54 -2.30 -6.17
N TYR A 98 -5.48 -2.22 -4.84
CA TYR A 98 -5.79 -3.35 -3.97
C TYR A 98 -7.28 -3.74 -4.07
N LEU A 99 -8.17 -2.78 -4.32
CA LEU A 99 -9.58 -3.08 -4.62
C LEU A 99 -9.73 -3.88 -5.92
N LEU A 100 -8.88 -3.67 -6.95
CA LEU A 100 -8.88 -4.53 -8.15
C LEU A 100 -8.45 -5.98 -7.86
N ALA A 101 -7.68 -6.20 -6.79
CA ALA A 101 -7.33 -7.52 -6.31
C ALA A 101 -8.48 -8.21 -5.55
N MET A 102 -9.65 -7.57 -5.39
CA MET A 102 -10.83 -8.24 -4.86
C MET A 102 -11.20 -9.47 -5.72
N PRO A 103 -11.54 -10.59 -5.08
CA PRO A 103 -12.05 -11.76 -5.80
C PRO A 103 -13.41 -11.40 -6.41
N ARG A 104 -13.66 -11.90 -7.62
CA ARG A 104 -14.91 -11.64 -8.33
C ARG A 104 -15.88 -12.77 -8.01
N ASN A 105 -17.08 -12.44 -7.54
CA ASN A 105 -18.08 -13.46 -7.21
C ASN A 105 -18.42 -14.26 -8.48
N ARG A 106 -18.05 -15.54 -8.50
CA ARG A 106 -18.43 -16.54 -9.51
C ARG A 106 -19.16 -17.73 -8.86
N TYR A 107 -19.67 -17.51 -7.64
CA TYR A 107 -20.50 -18.44 -6.88
C TYR A 107 -21.96 -18.13 -7.12
#